data_AF-A0A4R6JNX8-F1
#
_entry.id   AF-A0A4R6JNX8-F1
#
_cell.length_a   1.000
_cell.length_b   1.000
_cell.length_c   1.000
_cell.angle_alpha   90.00
_cell.angle_beta   90.00
_cell.angle_gamma   90.00
#
_symmetry.space_group_name_H-M   'P 1'
#
loop_
_entity.id
_entity.type
_entity.pdbx_description
1 polymer ?
#
loop_
_entity_poly.entity_id
_entity_poly.type
_entity_poly.pdbx_seq_one_letter_code
_entity_poly.pdbx_strand_id
1 'polypeptide(L)'
;MSISITVLVYVIIPAAVIGLIVALSLAGSRDEKQPDRRYRPGRPYDFRPIWFLAAPEQVVGGAAGHTKPALPGPVLEDSSGARVRPGSTGGASDSW
;
A
#
# COMPACT_ATOMS: atom_id res chain seq x y z
N MET A 1 29.71 -45.58 -2.79
CA MET A 1 28.57 -44.68 -2.50
C MET A 1 27.35 -45.55 -2.25
N SER A 2 26.64 -45.42 -1.12
CA SER A 2 25.42 -46.19 -0.85
C SER A 2 24.17 -45.38 -1.20
N ILE A 3 23.08 -46.06 -1.56
CA ILE A 3 21.78 -45.41 -1.88
C ILE A 3 21.32 -44.53 -0.71
N SER A 4 21.52 -45.00 0.53
CA SER A 4 21.18 -44.25 1.74
C SER A 4 21.93 -42.92 1.85
N ILE A 5 23.23 -42.90 1.51
CA ILE A 5 24.04 -41.68 1.50
C ILE A 5 23.56 -40.71 0.41
N THR A 6 23.26 -41.22 -0.79
CA THR A 6 22.74 -40.39 -1.88
C THR A 6 21.42 -39.73 -1.50
N VAL A 7 20.48 -40.47 -0.90
CA VAL A 7 19.19 -39.91 -0.45
C VAL A 7 19.37 -38.87 0.66
N LEU A 8 20.22 -39.14 1.64
CA LEU A 8 20.50 -38.21 2.73
C LEU A 8 21.04 -36.87 2.20
N VAL A 9 22.03 -36.93 1.32
CA VAL A 9 22.75 -35.74 0.84
C VAL A 9 21.93 -34.93 -0.16
N TYR A 10 21.25 -35.59 -1.10
CA TYR A 10 20.57 -34.88 -2.20
C TYR A 10 19.09 -34.60 -1.98
N VAL A 11 18.47 -35.21 -0.96
CA VAL A 11 17.04 -35.00 -0.69
C VAL A 11 16.83 -34.46 0.72
N ILE A 12 17.31 -35.17 1.74
CA ILE A 12 16.99 -34.82 3.13
C ILE A 12 17.66 -33.51 3.55
N ILE A 13 18.96 -33.35 3.31
CA ILE A 13 19.68 -32.12 3.69
C ILE A 13 19.07 -30.89 2.99
N PRO A 14 18.86 -30.87 1.66
CA PRO A 14 18.22 -29.74 0.98
C PRO A 14 16.81 -29.45 1.50
N ALA A 15 15.98 -30.48 1.70
CA ALA A 15 14.63 -30.31 2.24
C ALA A 15 14.65 -29.72 3.66
N ALA A 16 15.59 -30.15 4.51
CA ALA A 16 15.77 -29.62 5.86
C ALA A 16 16.21 -28.15 5.83
N VAL A 17 17.13 -27.78 4.94
CA VAL A 17 17.58 -26.39 4.76
C VAL A 17 16.42 -25.51 4.29
N ILE A 18 15.66 -25.94 3.29
CA ILE A 18 14.48 -25.22 2.80
C ILE A 18 13.45 -25.08 3.94
N GLY A 19 13.16 -26.16 4.65
CA GLY A 19 12.23 -26.16 5.78
C GLY A 19 12.65 -25.19 6.88
N LEU A 20 13.95 -25.16 7.20
CA LEU A 20 14.50 -24.21 8.16
C LEU A 20 14.34 -22.76 7.70
N ILE A 21 14.66 -22.45 6.44
CA ILE A 21 14.51 -21.09 5.88
C ILE A 21 13.04 -20.66 5.91
N VAL A 22 12.13 -21.54 5.50
CA VAL A 22 10.68 -21.28 5.51
C VAL A 22 10.21 -21.04 6.94
N ALA A 23 10.62 -21.87 7.90
CA ALA A 23 10.25 -21.72 9.31
C ALA A 23 10.74 -20.39 9.88
N LEU A 24 11.98 -19.99 9.59
CA LEU A 24 12.54 -18.71 10.03
C LEU A 24 11.83 -17.52 9.38
N SER A 25 11.53 -17.60 8.07
CA SER A 25 10.80 -16.55 7.35
C SER A 25 9.40 -16.35 7.91
N LEU A 26 8.67 -17.43 8.18
CA LEU A 26 7.33 -17.38 8.76
C LEU A 26 7.35 -16.92 10.23
N ALA A 27 8.33 -17.36 11.01
CA ALA A 27 8.51 -16.90 12.39
C ALA A 27 8.77 -15.38 12.47
N GLY A 28 9.60 -14.83 11.58
CA GLY A 28 9.86 -13.39 11.51
C GLY A 28 8.70 -12.56 10.97
N SER A 29 7.73 -13.16 10.28
CA SER A 29 6.55 -12.45 9.75
C SER A 29 5.48 -12.13 10.80
N ARG A 30 5.57 -12.74 11.99
CA ARG A 30 4.72 -12.44 13.15
C ARG A 30 5.29 -11.30 13.99
N ASP A 31 5.84 -10.29 13.32
CA ASP A 31 6.37 -9.13 14.00
C ASP A 31 5.19 -8.40 14.68
N GLU A 32 5.13 -8.43 16.02
CA GLU A 32 4.17 -7.69 16.84
C GLU A 32 4.22 -6.18 16.56
N LYS A 33 5.28 -5.72 15.89
CA LYS A 33 5.49 -4.35 15.44
C LYS A 33 4.85 -4.03 14.09
N GLN A 34 4.31 -5.02 13.36
CA GLN A 34 3.56 -4.70 12.15
C GLN A 34 2.23 -4.08 12.59
N PRO A 35 1.99 -2.77 12.33
CA PRO A 35 0.76 -2.14 12.74
C PRO A 35 -0.42 -2.92 12.14
N ASP A 36 -1.48 -3.12 12.94
CA ASP A 36 -2.68 -3.82 12.50
C ASP A 36 -3.06 -3.26 11.12
N ARG A 37 -3.12 -4.13 10.10
CA ARG A 37 -3.43 -3.69 8.73
C ARG A 37 -4.82 -3.11 8.63
N ARG A 38 -5.65 -3.32 9.66
CA ARG A 38 -7.02 -2.86 9.73
C ARG A 38 -7.17 -1.85 10.87
N TYR A 39 -7.73 -0.70 10.53
CA TYR A 39 -8.16 0.25 11.55
C TYR A 39 -9.28 -0.37 12.42
N ARG A 40 -9.20 -0.15 13.74
CA ARG A 40 -10.22 -0.54 14.71
C ARG A 40 -10.88 0.73 15.28
N PRO A 41 -12.22 0.86 15.24
CA PRO A 41 -12.90 1.98 15.87
C PRO A 41 -12.51 2.14 17.33
N GLY A 42 -12.30 3.37 17.78
CA GLY A 42 -11.85 3.70 19.14
C GLY A 42 -10.34 3.67 19.36
N ARG A 43 -9.53 3.23 18.37
CA ARG A 43 -8.07 3.39 18.39
C ARG A 43 -7.66 4.69 17.71
N PRO A 44 -6.53 5.30 18.10
CA PRO A 44 -5.91 6.38 17.32
C PRO A 44 -5.62 5.95 15.88
N TYR A 45 -5.78 6.87 14.94
CA TYR A 45 -5.47 6.62 13.53
C TYR A 45 -4.01 6.98 13.25
N ASP A 46 -3.14 5.97 13.30
CA ASP A 46 -1.69 6.12 13.08
C ASP A 46 -1.26 5.78 11.63
N PHE A 47 -2.24 5.52 10.75
CA PHE A 47 -1.96 5.23 9.34
C PHE A 47 -1.61 6.51 8.58
N ARG A 48 -0.87 6.36 7.47
CA ARG A 48 -0.62 7.49 6.57
C ARG A 48 -1.95 8.05 6.04
N PRO A 49 -2.06 9.37 5.82
CA PRO A 49 -3.21 9.95 5.13
C PRO A 49 -3.36 9.35 3.73
N ILE A 50 -4.58 8.94 3.37
CA ILE A 50 -4.89 8.32 2.08
C ILE A 50 -6.12 9.02 1.50
N TRP A 51 -6.08 9.30 0.20
CA TRP A 51 -7.20 9.78 -0.58
C TRP A 51 -7.56 8.74 -1.64
N PHE A 52 -8.81 8.30 -1.64
CA PHE A 52 -9.35 7.44 -2.69
C PHE A 52 -10.01 8.31 -3.75
N LEU A 53 -9.46 8.28 -4.95
CA LEU A 53 -10.01 9.02 -6.09
C LEU A 53 -11.03 8.15 -6.82
N ALA A 54 -12.07 8.77 -7.37
CA ALA A 54 -13.10 8.06 -8.14
C ALA A 54 -12.56 7.47 -9.46
N ALA A 55 -11.53 8.09 -10.04
CA ALA A 55 -10.86 7.68 -11.27
C ALA A 55 -9.33 7.69 -11.07
N PRO A 56 -8.77 6.73 -10.31
CA PRO A 56 -7.35 6.71 -9.95
C PRO A 56 -6.43 6.59 -11.19
N GLU A 57 -6.89 5.95 -12.27
CA GLU A 57 -6.19 5.83 -13.54
C GLU A 57 -5.81 7.19 -14.16
N GLN A 58 -6.57 8.25 -13.87
CA GLN A 58 -6.28 9.62 -14.32
C GLN A 58 -5.06 10.22 -13.61
N VAL A 59 -4.57 9.57 -12.53
CA VAL A 59 -3.41 10.01 -11.71
C VAL A 59 -2.24 9.03 -11.78
N VAL A 60 -2.53 7.75 -12.02
CA VAL A 60 -1.55 6.67 -11.94
C VAL A 60 -0.60 6.63 -13.14
N GLY A 61 -0.85 7.40 -14.20
CA GLY A 61 -0.01 7.51 -15.41
C GLY A 61 1.40 8.11 -15.29
N GLY A 62 2.06 8.07 -14.14
CA GLY A 62 3.52 8.33 -14.15
C GLY A 62 4.20 8.54 -12.81
N ALA A 63 4.81 7.53 -12.20
CA ALA A 63 5.80 7.63 -11.11
C ALA A 63 5.44 8.50 -9.87
N ALA A 64 5.46 7.89 -8.69
CA ALA A 64 5.21 8.54 -7.40
C ALA A 64 6.32 9.56 -6.99
N GLY A 65 6.46 10.67 -7.73
CA GLY A 65 7.32 11.80 -7.43
C GLY A 65 6.51 13.06 -7.11
N HIS A 66 7.06 13.92 -6.24
CA HIS A 66 6.44 15.15 -5.71
C HIS A 66 6.29 16.28 -6.76
N THR A 67 6.32 15.95 -8.05
CA THR A 67 6.34 16.89 -9.19
C THR A 67 5.41 16.40 -10.31
N LYS A 68 4.25 15.84 -9.96
CA LYS A 68 3.22 15.54 -10.95
C LYS A 68 2.39 16.78 -11.29
N PRO A 69 2.03 17.00 -12.57
CA PRO A 69 1.00 17.96 -12.94
C PRO A 69 -0.29 17.65 -12.15
N ALA A 70 -1.00 18.70 -11.73
CA ALA A 70 -2.32 18.56 -11.15
C ALA A 70 -3.21 17.73 -12.10
N LEU A 71 -4.13 16.93 -11.54
CA LEU A 71 -5.12 16.21 -12.33
C LEU A 71 -5.79 17.19 -13.32
N PRO A 72 -6.08 16.78 -14.57
CA PRO A 72 -6.93 17.56 -15.45
C PRO A 72 -8.33 17.63 -14.86
N GLY A 73 -8.56 18.64 -14.02
CA GLY A 73 -9.87 19.00 -13.51
C GLY A 73 -10.65 19.81 -14.54
N PRO A 74 -11.97 19.97 -14.35
CA PRO A 74 -12.77 20.87 -15.17
C PRO A 74 -12.16 22.29 -15.10
N VAL A 75 -12.03 22.93 -16.27
CA VAL A 75 -11.62 24.33 -16.35
C VAL A 75 -12.80 25.17 -15.89
N LEU A 76 -12.62 25.89 -14.78
CA LEU A 76 -13.58 26.87 -14.31
C LEU A 76 -13.22 28.23 -14.90
N GLU A 77 -14.20 28.88 -15.51
CA GLU A 77 -14.09 30.22 -16.07
C GLU A 77 -15.13 31.12 -15.40
N ASP A 78 -14.76 32.36 -15.12
CA ASP A 78 -15.74 33.36 -14.67
C ASP A 78 -16.51 33.95 -15.86
N SER A 79 -17.43 34.86 -15.59
CA SER A 79 -18.22 35.55 -16.62
C SER A 79 -17.38 36.41 -17.59
N SER A 80 -16.10 36.64 -17.29
CA SER A 80 -15.15 37.32 -18.19
C SER A 80 -14.35 36.35 -19.07
N GLY A 81 -14.53 35.04 -18.90
CA GLY A 81 -13.76 33.99 -19.57
C GLY A 81 -12.37 33.77 -18.96
N ALA A 82 -12.07 34.37 -17.81
CA ALA A 82 -10.79 34.17 -17.14
C ALA A 82 -10.81 32.84 -16.37
N ARG A 83 -9.73 32.07 -16.47
CA ARG A 83 -9.59 30.81 -15.72
C ARG A 83 -9.46 31.10 -14.22
N VAL A 84 -10.34 30.53 -13.41
CA VAL A 84 -10.35 30.73 -11.96
C VAL A 84 -10.06 29.42 -11.23
N ARG A 85 -9.43 29.52 -10.07
CA ARG A 85 -9.30 28.37 -9.17
C ARG A 85 -10.66 28.05 -8.55
N PRO A 86 -10.98 26.76 -8.35
CA PRO A 86 -12.18 26.39 -7.60
C PRO A 86 -12.17 27.07 -6.22
N GLY A 87 -13.20 27.87 -5.93
CA GLY A 87 -13.46 28.40 -4.60
C GLY A 87 -14.11 27.33 -3.71
N SER A 88 -14.25 27.61 -2.41
CA SER A 88 -15.05 26.77 -1.52
C SER A 88 -16.53 26.81 -1.93
N THR A 89 -17.11 25.66 -2.24
CA THR A 89 -18.54 25.57 -2.61
C THR A 89 -19.45 25.28 -1.40
N GLY A 90 -18.95 24.58 -0.37
CA GLY A 90 -19.71 24.22 0.84
C GLY A 90 -19.02 23.16 1.69
N GLY A 91 -19.73 22.62 2.70
CA GLY A 91 -19.24 21.55 3.58
C GLY A 91 -20.35 20.87 4.38
N ALA A 92 -20.11 19.64 4.81
CA ALA A 92 -20.98 18.86 5.71
C ALA A 92 -20.11 18.26 6.83
N SER A 93 -20.65 18.20 8.04
CA SER A 93 -19.95 17.67 9.22
C SER A 93 -20.90 16.90 10.12
N ASP A 94 -20.36 15.91 10.83
CA ASP A 94 -21.07 15.10 11.82
C ASP A 94 -20.09 14.67 12.92
N SER A 95 -20.60 14.22 14.07
CA SER A 95 -19.79 13.74 15.21
C SER A 95 -20.39 12.44 15.75
N TRP A 96 -19.85 11.33 15.25
CA TRP A 96 -20.25 9.97 15.61
C TRP A 96 -19.73 9.57 17.00
#